data_AF-F7WBJ0-F1
#
_entry.id   AF-F7WBJ0-F1
#
_cell.length_a   1.000
_cell.length_b   1.000
_cell.length_c   1.000
_cell.angle_alpha   90.00
_cell.angle_beta   90.00
_cell.angle_gamma   90.00
#
_symmetry.space_group_name_H-M   'P 1'
#
loop_
_entity.id
_entity.type
_entity.pdbx_description
1 polymer ?
#
loop_
_entity_poly.entity_id
_entity_poly.type
_entity_poly.pdbx_seq_one_letter_code
_entity_poly.pdbx_strand_id
1 'polypeptide(L)'
;MAQEYKLKGITSLDLQPGEKHEVEVEGLDAKVLLLNAAGKTQAIGPRCTHYGAPLVKGVLGHNGKLTCPWHGACFNTTTGDIENAPALNALPVFKATERDGAVYITGDAETIKAGNRKPKFKCKVAGAPLSDKVVIVGGGSGALGAVEGLRELGFAGPVTMITNEGYLPIDRPKLSKTLMTDLNKLQWRDAEWFKSGDIDIVQDEVVGVDFGGKTVKTKSGQQYPYSRLVLATGGTPKLLPLQGFQVLDNVFTLRNVRDAENISKAIGEKGKKIVIIGSSFIGMELAGCTSDGNDVTIIGMEKEPLERVLGEKVGALVKKNIEAKGVKFYMSAGVEKAEPSTSDPSKVGSVHLKDGTKLDADIVILGVGVSPATEYLKENSVVRLEDDGSLKVDENFSVVGLKDVYAIGDIASYPYHGPGGDGKYVRIEHYNVAQNAGRTVANHIVHPNLQSEFFTPVFWSALGAQLRYCGNSYHGWDDLVLQGEPDQGKWVAYYAKGETVVAMASMGKDPVMAQCAQMMQLNKMPSKSQLKDGLDVLSLGPPQ
;
A
#
# COMPACT_ATOMS: atom_id res chain seq x y z
N MET A 1 18.50 30.18 -3.34
CA MET A 1 18.59 30.63 -4.75
C MET A 1 19.21 29.50 -5.57
N ALA A 2 18.78 29.31 -6.81
CA ALA A 2 19.34 28.28 -7.68
C ALA A 2 20.80 28.62 -8.04
N GLN A 3 21.66 27.62 -8.04
CA GLN A 3 23.08 27.69 -8.38
C GLN A 3 23.42 26.54 -9.33
N GLU A 4 24.56 26.65 -10.02
CA GLU A 4 25.10 25.54 -10.81
C GLU A 4 26.10 24.73 -9.96
N TYR A 5 25.97 23.41 -10.04
CA TYR A 5 26.87 22.47 -9.38
C TYR A 5 27.44 21.49 -10.39
N LYS A 6 28.75 21.26 -10.33
CA LYS A 6 29.43 20.29 -11.18
C LYS A 6 29.12 18.86 -10.71
N LEU A 7 28.91 17.94 -11.64
CA LEU A 7 28.76 16.53 -11.35
C LEU A 7 30.13 15.83 -11.38
N LYS A 8 30.44 15.13 -10.30
CA LYS A 8 31.76 14.52 -10.10
C LYS A 8 31.99 13.39 -11.10
N GLY A 9 33.06 13.50 -11.89
CA GLY A 9 33.51 12.44 -12.80
C GLY A 9 32.66 12.25 -14.05
N ILE A 10 31.70 13.12 -14.35
CA ILE A 10 30.88 13.05 -15.56
C ILE A 10 31.33 14.13 -16.56
N THR A 11 31.69 13.68 -17.76
CA THR A 11 32.25 14.54 -18.82
C THR A 11 31.27 14.84 -19.94
N SER A 12 30.21 14.03 -20.11
CA SER A 12 29.16 14.25 -21.10
C SER A 12 27.79 13.74 -20.64
N LEU A 13 26.73 14.22 -21.30
CA LEU A 13 25.34 13.76 -21.12
C LEU A 13 24.95 12.62 -22.08
N ASP A 14 25.90 11.96 -22.70
CA ASP A 14 25.68 10.89 -23.69
C ASP A 14 25.43 9.52 -23.03
N LEU A 15 24.34 9.44 -22.24
CA LEU A 15 23.85 8.17 -21.70
C LEU A 15 23.09 7.42 -22.80
N GLN A 16 23.30 6.12 -22.92
CA GLN A 16 22.51 5.29 -23.83
C GLN A 16 21.07 5.13 -23.30
N PRO A 17 20.06 4.96 -24.17
CA PRO A 17 18.68 4.74 -23.73
C PRO A 17 18.56 3.62 -22.68
N GLY A 18 17.92 3.90 -21.55
CA GLY A 18 17.77 2.97 -20.43
C GLY A 18 18.86 3.06 -19.36
N GLU A 19 20.00 3.70 -19.66
CA GLU A 19 21.09 3.90 -18.70
C GLU A 19 20.70 4.85 -17.57
N LYS A 20 21.33 4.61 -16.42
CA LYS A 20 21.07 5.28 -15.15
C LYS A 20 22.38 5.38 -14.36
N HIS A 21 22.83 6.58 -14.03
CA HIS A 21 24.02 6.84 -13.21
C HIS A 21 23.65 7.65 -11.97
N GLU A 22 23.93 7.11 -10.78
CA GLU A 22 23.88 7.89 -9.54
C GLU A 22 25.22 8.63 -9.37
N VAL A 23 25.18 9.97 -9.29
CA VAL A 23 26.38 10.82 -9.38
C VAL A 23 26.44 11.80 -8.20
N GLU A 24 27.63 11.96 -7.63
CA GLU A 24 27.91 12.96 -6.58
C GLU A 24 27.91 14.38 -7.14
N VAL A 25 27.38 15.32 -6.36
CA VAL A 25 27.35 16.74 -6.70
C VAL A 25 28.52 17.43 -6.01
N GLU A 26 29.47 17.99 -6.78
CA GLU A 26 30.66 18.65 -6.21
C GLU A 26 30.26 19.82 -5.30
N GLY A 27 30.83 19.87 -4.10
CA GLY A 27 30.55 20.91 -3.10
C GLY A 27 29.27 20.69 -2.28
N LEU A 28 28.51 19.62 -2.53
CA LEU A 28 27.34 19.24 -1.73
C LEU A 28 27.45 17.78 -1.27
N ASP A 29 27.08 17.50 -0.02
CA ASP A 29 26.84 16.13 0.44
C ASP A 29 25.47 15.64 -0.09
N ALA A 30 25.42 15.40 -1.41
CA ALA A 30 24.23 15.02 -2.13
C ALA A 30 24.58 14.30 -3.43
N LYS A 31 23.59 13.58 -3.97
CA LYS A 31 23.68 12.91 -5.27
C LYS A 31 22.48 13.27 -6.13
N VAL A 32 22.64 13.07 -7.44
CA VAL A 32 21.54 13.07 -8.41
C VAL A 32 21.58 11.81 -9.26
N LEU A 33 20.45 11.50 -9.90
CA LEU A 33 20.36 10.41 -10.87
C LEU A 33 20.30 11.01 -12.27
N LEU A 34 21.34 10.75 -13.06
CA LEU A 34 21.29 10.91 -14.51
C LEU A 34 20.64 9.67 -15.10
N LEU A 35 19.71 9.84 -16.02
CA LEU A 35 19.11 8.72 -16.76
C LEU A 35 18.76 9.14 -18.17
N ASN A 36 18.74 8.18 -19.10
CA ASN A 36 18.22 8.41 -20.44
C ASN A 36 16.88 7.69 -20.62
N ALA A 37 15.80 8.47 -20.63
CA ALA A 37 14.48 8.02 -20.99
C ALA A 37 14.20 8.37 -22.46
N ALA A 38 13.98 7.36 -23.30
CA ALA A 38 13.59 7.53 -24.71
C ALA A 38 14.51 8.46 -25.54
N GLY A 39 15.82 8.39 -25.32
CA GLY A 39 16.84 9.15 -26.06
C GLY A 39 17.17 10.52 -25.48
N LYS A 40 16.59 10.92 -24.34
CA LYS A 40 16.90 12.18 -23.67
C LYS A 40 17.47 11.94 -22.27
N THR A 41 18.64 12.49 -22.02
CA THR A 41 19.26 12.50 -20.69
C THR A 41 18.58 13.51 -19.79
N GLN A 42 18.24 13.08 -18.58
CA GLN A 42 17.54 13.85 -17.56
C GLN A 42 18.29 13.70 -16.24
N ALA A 43 18.22 14.73 -15.40
CA ALA A 43 18.80 14.72 -14.05
C ALA A 43 17.69 14.88 -13.02
N ILE A 44 17.52 13.88 -12.15
CA ILE A 44 16.44 13.84 -11.15
C ILE A 44 16.95 13.44 -9.76
N GLY A 45 16.09 13.50 -8.75
CA GLY A 45 16.38 12.98 -7.42
C GLY A 45 16.77 11.49 -7.44
N PRO A 46 17.80 11.05 -6.69
CA PRO A 46 18.34 9.69 -6.80
C PRO A 46 17.61 8.63 -5.98
N ARG A 47 16.66 9.03 -5.13
CA ARG A 47 16.01 8.16 -4.15
C ARG A 47 14.50 8.23 -4.29
N CYS A 48 13.85 7.08 -4.16
CA CYS A 48 12.40 7.01 -4.11
C CYS A 48 11.93 7.76 -2.87
N THR A 49 10.99 8.69 -3.06
CA THR A 49 10.46 9.54 -2.00
C THR A 49 9.51 8.84 -1.03
N HIS A 50 9.23 7.55 -1.24
CA HIS A 50 8.51 6.71 -0.29
C HIS A 50 9.46 6.31 0.86
N TYR A 51 10.25 5.23 0.70
CA TYR A 51 11.19 4.73 1.72
C TYR A 51 12.67 4.79 1.29
N GLY A 52 13.04 5.70 0.39
CA GLY A 52 14.45 5.98 0.08
C GLY A 52 15.16 4.94 -0.80
N ALA A 53 14.42 4.09 -1.51
CA ALA A 53 15.01 3.10 -2.42
C ALA A 53 15.93 3.77 -3.46
N PRO A 54 17.14 3.24 -3.74
CA PRO A 54 18.02 3.78 -4.77
C PRO A 54 17.39 3.63 -6.15
N LEU A 55 17.05 4.74 -6.81
CA LEU A 55 16.35 4.73 -8.09
C LEU A 55 17.24 4.35 -9.27
N VAL A 56 18.57 4.39 -9.10
CA VAL A 56 19.50 3.79 -10.06
C VAL A 56 19.24 2.29 -10.26
N LYS A 57 18.69 1.60 -9.25
CA LYS A 57 18.26 0.19 -9.33
C LYS A 57 16.82 0.03 -9.82
N GLY A 58 16.11 1.12 -10.07
CA GLY A 58 14.72 1.11 -10.53
C GLY A 58 14.58 0.69 -12.00
N VAL A 59 13.35 0.37 -12.39
CA VAL A 59 13.03 -0.01 -13.77
C VAL A 59 12.61 1.24 -14.54
N LEU A 60 13.38 1.58 -15.57
CA LEU A 60 13.12 2.72 -16.44
C LEU A 60 12.41 2.20 -17.70
N GLY A 61 11.14 2.54 -17.87
CA GLY A 61 10.37 2.19 -19.06
C GLY A 61 10.65 3.15 -20.23
N HIS A 62 10.39 2.69 -21.46
CA HIS A 62 10.55 3.52 -22.65
C HIS A 62 9.56 4.69 -22.73
N ASN A 63 8.45 4.62 -22.00
CA ASN A 63 7.49 5.70 -21.83
C ASN A 63 7.97 6.84 -20.91
N GLY A 64 9.23 6.78 -20.43
CA GLY A 64 9.80 7.78 -19.53
C GLY A 64 9.27 7.70 -18.11
N LYS A 65 8.74 6.55 -17.69
CA LYS A 65 8.36 6.27 -16.31
C LYS A 65 9.45 5.48 -15.60
N LEU A 66 9.84 5.92 -14.40
CA LEU A 66 10.82 5.25 -13.55
C LEU A 66 10.13 4.64 -12.32
N THR A 67 10.15 3.32 -12.23
CA THR A 67 9.52 2.57 -11.13
C THR A 67 10.55 2.17 -10.07
N CYS A 68 10.21 2.47 -8.82
CA CYS A 68 10.96 2.12 -7.63
C CYS A 68 11.17 0.61 -7.53
N PRO A 69 12.41 0.15 -7.23
CA PRO A 69 12.72 -1.28 -7.19
C PRO A 69 12.06 -2.03 -6.03
N TRP A 70 11.62 -1.32 -4.98
CA TRP A 70 11.11 -1.94 -3.75
C TRP A 70 9.58 -1.98 -3.67
N HIS A 71 8.91 -0.87 -3.98
CA HIS A 71 7.52 -0.68 -3.58
C HIS A 71 6.60 -0.23 -4.72
N GLY A 72 7.11 -0.14 -5.95
CA GLY A 72 6.30 0.17 -7.14
C GLY A 72 5.98 1.65 -7.36
N ALA A 73 6.39 2.56 -6.46
CA ALA A 73 6.27 4.00 -6.67
C ALA A 73 6.85 4.39 -8.03
N CYS A 74 6.08 5.09 -8.84
CA CYS A 74 6.44 5.40 -10.21
C CYS A 74 6.49 6.90 -10.42
N PHE A 75 7.50 7.36 -11.16
CA PHE A 75 7.74 8.78 -11.40
C PHE A 75 7.85 9.07 -12.88
N ASN A 76 7.26 10.18 -13.31
CA ASN A 76 7.53 10.76 -14.60
C ASN A 76 8.96 11.30 -14.58
N THR A 77 9.83 10.79 -15.44
CA THR A 77 11.24 11.24 -15.43
C THR A 77 11.36 12.72 -15.81
N THR A 78 10.50 13.20 -16.72
CA THR A 78 10.60 14.57 -17.28
C THR A 78 10.14 15.62 -16.28
N THR A 79 9.04 15.35 -15.57
CA THR A 79 8.46 16.33 -14.65
C THR A 79 8.80 16.04 -13.19
N GLY A 80 9.20 14.81 -12.88
CA GLY A 80 9.42 14.28 -11.53
C GLY A 80 8.14 13.84 -10.83
N ASP A 81 6.97 14.03 -11.44
CA ASP A 81 5.68 13.82 -10.78
C ASP A 81 5.39 12.34 -10.52
N ILE A 82 4.52 12.09 -9.55
CA ILE A 82 4.12 10.74 -9.15
C ILE A 82 3.09 10.22 -10.15
N GLU A 83 3.47 9.15 -10.85
CA GLU A 83 2.63 8.42 -11.80
C GLU A 83 1.89 7.26 -11.11
N ASN A 84 2.48 6.71 -10.04
CA ASN A 84 1.90 5.60 -9.29
C ASN A 84 2.33 5.67 -7.81
N ALA A 85 1.42 5.35 -6.91
CA ALA A 85 1.65 5.17 -5.48
C ALA A 85 2.81 4.19 -5.21
N PRO A 86 3.45 4.20 -4.02
CA PRO A 86 3.07 4.95 -2.81
C PRO A 86 3.94 6.16 -2.47
N ALA A 87 4.64 6.72 -3.45
CA ALA A 87 5.35 7.96 -3.21
C ALA A 87 4.36 9.08 -2.84
N LEU A 88 4.78 9.94 -1.90
CA LEU A 88 4.04 11.14 -1.50
C LEU A 88 4.65 12.40 -2.09
N ASN A 89 5.96 12.43 -2.28
CA ASN A 89 6.64 13.59 -2.86
C ASN A 89 7.09 13.27 -4.28
N ALA A 90 6.98 14.24 -5.19
CA ALA A 90 7.60 14.16 -6.50
C ALA A 90 9.12 14.13 -6.38
N LEU A 91 9.81 13.70 -7.43
CA LEU A 91 11.24 13.88 -7.56
C LEU A 91 11.53 15.32 -8.01
N PRO A 92 12.61 15.95 -7.51
CA PRO A 92 13.12 17.15 -8.13
C PRO A 92 13.71 16.79 -9.51
N VAL A 93 13.53 17.69 -10.47
CA VAL A 93 14.15 17.62 -11.79
C VAL A 93 15.09 18.81 -11.92
N PHE A 94 16.29 18.55 -12.42
CA PHE A 94 17.35 19.54 -12.56
C PHE A 94 17.67 19.74 -14.02
N LYS A 95 17.90 21.00 -14.41
CA LYS A 95 18.47 21.30 -15.72
C LYS A 95 19.92 20.82 -15.73
N ALA A 96 20.25 19.91 -16.64
CA ALA A 96 21.62 19.47 -16.86
C ALA A 96 22.23 20.19 -18.07
N THR A 97 23.49 20.61 -17.96
CA THR A 97 24.24 21.27 -19.04
C THR A 97 25.63 20.67 -19.16
N GLU A 98 26.11 20.53 -20.38
CA GLU A 98 27.47 20.08 -20.69
C GLU A 98 28.29 21.28 -21.19
N ARG A 99 29.46 21.51 -20.59
CA ARG A 99 30.42 22.53 -21.04
C ARG A 99 31.83 22.17 -20.58
N ASP A 100 32.82 22.50 -21.39
CA ASP A 100 34.25 22.36 -21.07
C ASP A 100 34.64 20.95 -20.57
N GLY A 101 34.02 19.91 -21.15
CA GLY A 101 34.26 18.51 -20.78
C GLY A 101 33.74 18.11 -19.40
N ALA A 102 32.75 18.83 -18.86
CA ALA A 102 32.09 18.53 -17.59
C ALA A 102 30.57 18.73 -17.69
N VAL A 103 29.84 18.01 -16.83
CA VAL A 103 28.39 18.17 -16.68
C VAL A 103 28.05 18.93 -15.40
N TYR A 104 27.08 19.81 -15.51
CA TYR A 104 26.55 20.62 -14.42
C TYR A 104 25.05 20.42 -14.27
N ILE A 105 24.54 20.59 -13.05
CA ILE A 105 23.11 20.71 -12.78
C ILE A 105 22.79 22.09 -12.20
N THR A 106 21.61 22.63 -12.51
CA THR A 106 21.11 23.87 -11.89
C THR A 106 19.98 23.56 -10.90
N GLY A 107 20.11 24.04 -9.67
CA GLY A 107 19.09 23.88 -8.61
C GLY A 107 19.48 24.60 -7.32
N ASP A 108 18.58 24.70 -6.35
CA ASP A 108 18.95 25.14 -5.00
C ASP A 108 19.48 23.97 -4.16
N ALA A 109 20.47 24.25 -3.30
CA ALA A 109 21.15 23.23 -2.50
C ALA A 109 20.22 22.44 -1.57
N GLU A 110 19.17 23.08 -1.04
CA GLU A 110 18.21 22.43 -0.15
C GLU A 110 17.39 21.38 -0.90
N THR A 111 16.88 21.71 -2.08
CA THR A 111 16.14 20.77 -2.94
C THR A 111 17.02 19.62 -3.41
N ILE A 112 18.28 19.90 -3.79
CA ILE A 112 19.25 18.86 -4.18
C ILE A 112 19.49 17.89 -3.03
N LYS A 113 19.75 18.39 -1.81
CA LYS A 113 19.98 17.57 -0.62
C LYS A 113 18.74 16.81 -0.17
N ALA A 114 17.57 17.46 -0.22
CA ALA A 114 16.31 16.82 0.18
C ALA A 114 15.92 15.68 -0.78
N GLY A 115 16.29 15.78 -2.06
CA GLY A 115 16.02 14.75 -3.06
C GLY A 115 14.53 14.52 -3.33
N ASN A 116 13.67 15.41 -2.87
CA ASN A 116 12.21 15.33 -3.02
C ASN A 116 11.59 16.71 -3.22
N ARG A 117 10.44 16.74 -3.89
CA ARG A 117 9.61 17.92 -4.10
C ARG A 117 8.23 17.65 -3.54
N LYS A 118 7.90 18.27 -2.39
CA LYS A 118 6.52 18.24 -1.88
C LYS A 118 5.57 18.81 -2.95
N PRO A 119 4.37 18.22 -3.15
CA PRO A 119 3.35 18.82 -4.01
C PRO A 119 3.10 20.27 -3.60
N LYS A 120 3.32 21.22 -4.50
CA LYS A 120 3.16 22.65 -4.23
C LYS A 120 1.80 23.11 -4.73
N PHE A 121 0.74 22.70 -4.06
CA PHE A 121 -0.55 23.38 -4.21
C PHE A 121 -0.68 24.45 -3.13
N LYS A 122 -1.03 25.67 -3.54
CA LYS A 122 -1.60 26.70 -2.65
C LYS A 122 -2.98 27.00 -3.21
N CYS A 123 -3.99 26.38 -2.62
CA CYS A 123 -5.37 26.65 -2.97
C CYS A 123 -5.94 27.65 -1.98
N LYS A 124 -6.73 28.59 -2.47
CA LYS A 124 -7.74 29.28 -1.68
C LYS A 124 -9.03 29.01 -2.41
N VAL A 125 -9.98 28.33 -1.77
CA VAL A 125 -11.28 28.05 -2.40
C VAL A 125 -11.93 29.40 -2.71
N ALA A 126 -11.93 29.76 -3.99
CA ALA A 126 -12.44 31.04 -4.46
C ALA A 126 -13.92 30.86 -4.80
N GLY A 127 -14.82 31.21 -3.87
CA GLY A 127 -16.25 31.40 -4.13
C GLY A 127 -16.91 30.39 -5.07
N ALA A 128 -16.49 29.12 -5.02
CA ALA A 128 -16.95 28.12 -5.97
C ALA A 128 -18.44 27.86 -5.70
N PRO A 129 -19.28 27.72 -6.74
CA PRO A 129 -20.68 27.37 -6.53
C PRO A 129 -20.78 26.04 -5.76
N LEU A 130 -21.87 25.85 -5.02
CA LEU A 130 -22.17 24.60 -4.28
C LEU A 130 -22.07 23.33 -5.17
N SER A 131 -22.06 23.47 -6.50
CA SER A 131 -21.94 22.41 -7.50
C SER A 131 -20.61 21.65 -7.49
N ASP A 132 -19.55 22.14 -6.83
CA ASP A 132 -18.22 21.51 -6.84
C ASP A 132 -17.67 21.18 -5.45
N LYS A 133 -18.53 20.66 -4.57
CA LYS A 133 -18.16 20.18 -3.23
C LYS A 133 -17.82 18.70 -3.25
N VAL A 134 -16.61 18.36 -2.82
CA VAL A 134 -16.20 16.96 -2.61
C VAL A 134 -16.24 16.65 -1.11
N VAL A 135 -16.97 15.60 -0.73
CA VAL A 135 -16.88 15.00 0.60
C VAL A 135 -16.19 13.64 0.48
N ILE A 136 -15.18 13.41 1.32
CA ILE A 136 -14.44 12.16 1.41
C ILE A 136 -14.72 11.54 2.78
N VAL A 137 -15.23 10.31 2.80
CA VAL A 137 -15.56 9.58 4.02
C VAL A 137 -14.47 8.54 4.29
N GLY A 138 -13.65 8.79 5.31
CA GLY A 138 -12.46 8.02 5.67
C GLY A 138 -11.17 8.82 5.52
N GLY A 139 -10.20 8.59 6.42
CA GLY A 139 -8.90 9.27 6.45
C GLY A 139 -7.72 8.36 6.07
N GLY A 140 -7.93 7.35 5.23
CA GLY A 140 -6.92 6.36 4.85
C GLY A 140 -6.07 6.73 3.63
N SER A 141 -5.34 5.75 3.10
CA SER A 141 -4.46 5.90 1.92
C SER A 141 -5.19 6.33 0.65
N GLY A 142 -6.39 5.78 0.41
CA GLY A 142 -7.22 6.22 -0.71
C GLY A 142 -7.71 7.65 -0.58
N ALA A 143 -8.08 8.08 0.64
CA ALA A 143 -8.48 9.47 0.89
C ALA A 143 -7.32 10.44 0.63
N LEU A 144 -6.10 10.12 1.11
CA LEU A 144 -4.93 10.94 0.81
C LEU A 144 -4.64 10.99 -0.70
N GLY A 145 -4.72 9.86 -1.40
CA GLY A 145 -4.56 9.81 -2.86
C GLY A 145 -5.57 10.68 -3.61
N ALA A 146 -6.83 10.72 -3.15
CA ALA A 146 -7.87 11.59 -3.71
C ALA A 146 -7.59 13.07 -3.41
N VAL A 147 -7.23 13.43 -2.18
CA VAL A 147 -6.88 14.81 -1.79
C VAL A 147 -5.69 15.32 -2.61
N GLU A 148 -4.62 14.54 -2.69
CA GLU A 148 -3.42 14.87 -3.47
C GLU A 148 -3.76 15.04 -4.95
N GLY A 149 -4.43 14.05 -5.55
CA GLY A 149 -4.80 14.10 -6.96
C GLY A 149 -5.68 15.32 -7.30
N LEU A 150 -6.69 15.62 -6.48
CA LEU A 150 -7.58 16.76 -6.72
C LEU A 150 -6.80 18.07 -6.73
N ARG A 151 -5.92 18.29 -5.76
CA ARG A 151 -5.15 19.53 -5.66
C ARG A 151 -4.02 19.62 -6.68
N GLU A 152 -3.36 18.52 -7.01
CA GLU A 152 -2.34 18.45 -8.07
C GLU A 152 -2.93 18.76 -9.45
N LEU A 153 -4.16 18.31 -9.72
CA LEU A 153 -4.87 18.56 -10.97
C LEU A 153 -5.61 19.91 -11.01
N GLY A 154 -5.45 20.75 -9.98
CA GLY A 154 -5.98 22.11 -9.96
C GLY A 154 -7.46 22.21 -9.57
N PHE A 155 -8.06 21.18 -8.96
CA PHE A 155 -9.41 21.28 -8.42
C PHE A 155 -9.49 22.34 -7.32
N ALA A 156 -10.29 23.38 -7.55
CA ALA A 156 -10.41 24.55 -6.67
C ALA A 156 -11.65 24.54 -5.75
N GLY A 157 -12.50 23.51 -5.84
CA GLY A 157 -13.70 23.37 -5.03
C GLY A 157 -13.42 22.97 -3.57
N PRO A 158 -14.39 23.18 -2.65
CA PRO A 158 -14.29 22.71 -1.27
C PRO A 158 -14.08 21.20 -1.19
N VAL A 159 -13.17 20.76 -0.31
CA VAL A 159 -12.94 19.34 0.00
C VAL A 159 -13.04 19.15 1.50
N THR A 160 -13.98 18.33 1.94
CA THR A 160 -14.13 17.93 3.35
C THR A 160 -13.79 16.46 3.49
N MET A 161 -12.83 16.12 4.36
CA MET A 161 -12.47 14.76 4.73
C MET A 161 -12.98 14.46 6.14
N ILE A 162 -13.89 13.49 6.26
CA ILE A 162 -14.49 13.08 7.54
C ILE A 162 -13.85 11.76 7.98
N THR A 163 -13.27 11.72 9.18
CA THR A 163 -12.56 10.55 9.70
C THR A 163 -12.82 10.37 11.20
N ASN A 164 -12.92 9.11 11.66
CA ASN A 164 -13.20 8.78 13.05
C ASN A 164 -11.94 8.37 13.85
N GLU A 165 -10.76 8.36 13.22
CA GLU A 165 -9.54 7.85 13.87
C GLU A 165 -8.95 8.84 14.89
N GLY A 166 -9.26 10.15 14.79
CA GLY A 166 -8.79 11.18 15.72
C GLY A 166 -7.40 11.74 15.40
N TYR A 167 -6.85 11.41 14.23
CA TYR A 167 -5.54 11.88 13.76
C TYR A 167 -5.52 12.02 12.22
N LEU A 168 -4.46 12.62 11.67
CA LEU A 168 -4.29 12.80 10.21
C LEU A 168 -3.88 11.49 9.52
N PRO A 169 -4.09 11.33 8.19
CA PRO A 169 -3.73 10.11 7.47
C PRO A 169 -2.31 9.60 7.76
N ILE A 170 -2.21 8.29 8.01
CA ILE A 170 -0.99 7.62 8.46
C ILE A 170 -0.47 6.52 7.52
N ASP A 171 0.81 6.23 7.68
CA ASP A 171 1.52 5.05 7.20
C ASP A 171 1.13 3.79 7.98
N ARG A 172 -0.09 3.30 7.74
CA ARG A 172 -0.66 2.12 8.42
C ARG A 172 0.23 0.86 8.37
N PRO A 173 0.98 0.57 7.28
CA PRO A 173 1.93 -0.55 7.25
C PRO A 173 2.97 -0.57 8.40
N LYS A 174 3.32 0.58 9.00
CA LYS A 174 4.24 0.64 10.14
C LYS A 174 3.64 0.09 11.44
N LEU A 175 2.31 0.02 11.55
CA LEU A 175 1.64 -0.50 12.74
C LEU A 175 1.93 -1.99 12.95
N SER A 176 1.94 -2.81 11.90
CA SER A 176 2.20 -4.25 12.01
C SER A 176 3.68 -4.61 11.88
N LYS A 177 4.47 -3.81 11.17
CA LYS A 177 5.90 -4.11 10.91
C LYS A 177 6.82 -3.74 12.05
N THR A 178 6.50 -2.69 12.80
CA THR A 178 7.35 -2.20 13.89
C THR A 178 6.56 -1.87 15.17
N LEU A 179 5.26 -2.19 15.21
CA LEU A 179 4.36 -1.78 16.30
C LEU A 179 4.46 -0.27 16.62
N MET A 180 4.59 0.55 15.58
CA MET A 180 4.83 1.98 15.75
C MET A 180 3.58 2.69 16.30
N THR A 181 3.77 3.48 17.36
CA THR A 181 2.72 4.29 18.01
C THR A 181 2.96 5.79 17.87
N ASP A 182 4.17 6.20 17.49
CA ASP A 182 4.56 7.61 17.36
C ASP A 182 3.87 8.27 16.16
N LEU A 183 2.79 9.02 16.44
CA LEU A 183 1.98 9.71 15.44
C LEU A 183 2.80 10.61 14.51
N ASN A 184 3.86 11.25 15.00
CA ASN A 184 4.70 12.14 14.17
C ASN A 184 5.48 11.37 13.10
N LYS A 185 5.77 10.09 13.32
CA LYS A 185 6.46 9.21 12.36
C LYS A 185 5.48 8.41 11.49
N LEU A 186 4.22 8.34 11.90
CA LEU A 186 3.14 7.68 11.19
C LEU A 186 2.46 8.62 10.21
N GLN A 187 2.19 9.86 10.59
CA GLN A 187 1.48 10.81 9.75
C GLN A 187 2.27 11.13 8.48
N TRP A 188 1.59 11.02 7.34
CA TRP A 188 2.19 11.27 6.03
C TRP A 188 2.32 12.76 5.72
N ARG A 189 1.39 13.56 6.22
CA ARG A 189 1.32 15.00 6.04
C ARG A 189 1.04 15.66 7.39
N ASP A 190 1.62 16.84 7.58
CA ASP A 190 1.32 17.70 8.72
C ASP A 190 0.02 18.48 8.48
N ALA A 191 -0.49 19.11 9.53
CA ALA A 191 -1.71 19.92 9.45
C ALA A 191 -1.55 21.15 8.53
N GLU A 192 -0.33 21.71 8.44
CA GLU A 192 -0.05 22.86 7.58
C GLU A 192 -0.20 22.52 6.10
N TRP A 193 0.18 21.31 5.70
CA TRP A 193 0.02 20.81 4.35
C TRP A 193 -1.46 20.73 3.94
N PHE A 194 -2.32 20.15 4.80
CA PHE A 194 -3.76 20.11 4.52
C PHE A 194 -4.36 21.51 4.47
N LYS A 195 -3.96 22.39 5.38
CA LYS A 195 -4.36 23.81 5.38
C LYS A 195 -3.93 24.53 4.10
N SER A 196 -2.76 24.22 3.54
CA SER A 196 -2.28 24.81 2.28
C SER A 196 -3.11 24.42 1.06
N GLY A 197 -3.80 23.28 1.14
CA GLY A 197 -4.77 22.82 0.16
C GLY A 197 -6.21 23.18 0.48
N ASP A 198 -6.47 23.96 1.54
CA ASP A 198 -7.83 24.30 1.98
C ASP A 198 -8.71 23.04 2.12
N ILE A 199 -8.18 22.05 2.84
CA ILE A 199 -8.87 20.79 3.15
C ILE A 199 -9.47 20.90 4.53
N ASP A 200 -10.80 20.78 4.62
CA ASP A 200 -11.51 20.72 5.89
C ASP A 200 -11.46 19.29 6.43
N ILE A 201 -10.91 19.11 7.64
CA ILE A 201 -10.78 17.78 8.27
C ILE A 201 -11.71 17.73 9.46
N VAL A 202 -12.71 16.86 9.35
CA VAL A 202 -13.73 16.63 10.37
C VAL A 202 -13.41 15.35 11.12
N GLN A 203 -13.24 15.46 12.44
CA GLN A 203 -13.02 14.31 13.33
C GLN A 203 -14.38 13.82 13.86
N ASP A 204 -15.05 12.98 13.09
CA ASP A 204 -16.37 12.43 13.40
C ASP A 204 -16.60 11.10 12.69
N GLU A 205 -17.58 10.33 13.15
CA GLU A 205 -17.97 9.04 12.60
C GLU A 205 -19.17 9.22 11.65
N VAL A 206 -19.03 8.80 10.39
CA VAL A 206 -20.15 8.76 9.46
C VAL A 206 -21.06 7.58 9.80
N VAL A 207 -22.34 7.86 9.96
CA VAL A 207 -23.38 6.87 10.33
C VAL A 207 -24.41 6.66 9.24
N GLY A 208 -24.37 7.45 8.16
CA GLY A 208 -25.24 7.25 7.02
C GLY A 208 -24.99 8.24 5.89
N VAL A 209 -25.52 7.88 4.72
CA VAL A 209 -25.51 8.73 3.53
C VAL A 209 -26.91 8.80 2.94
N ASP A 210 -27.41 10.01 2.71
CA ASP A 210 -28.59 10.24 1.90
C ASP A 210 -28.15 10.55 0.47
N PHE A 211 -28.26 9.56 -0.41
CA PHE A 211 -27.87 9.69 -1.81
C PHE A 211 -28.86 10.55 -2.63
N GLY A 212 -30.14 10.58 -2.24
CA GLY A 212 -31.16 11.39 -2.90
C GLY A 212 -31.02 12.87 -2.56
N GLY A 213 -30.84 13.17 -1.27
CA GLY A 213 -30.58 14.52 -0.76
C GLY A 213 -29.12 14.98 -0.89
N LYS A 214 -28.21 14.10 -1.35
CA LYS A 214 -26.76 14.33 -1.46
C LYS A 214 -26.12 14.87 -0.17
N THR A 215 -26.36 14.20 0.96
CA THR A 215 -25.77 14.55 2.27
C THR A 215 -25.14 13.35 2.97
N VAL A 216 -24.05 13.59 3.70
CA VAL A 216 -23.44 12.64 4.63
C VAL A 216 -23.83 13.01 6.06
N LYS A 217 -24.25 12.04 6.86
CA LYS A 217 -24.65 12.23 8.26
C LYS A 217 -23.60 11.65 9.19
N THR A 218 -23.24 12.40 10.23
CA THR A 218 -22.29 11.95 11.24
C THR A 218 -22.96 11.66 12.58
N LYS A 219 -22.25 10.98 13.47
CA LYS A 219 -22.72 10.55 14.78
C LYS A 219 -23.06 11.72 15.70
N SER A 220 -22.37 12.86 15.55
CA SER A 220 -22.72 14.10 16.26
C SER A 220 -24.02 14.75 15.78
N GLY A 221 -24.64 14.23 14.71
CA GLY A 221 -25.85 14.77 14.10
C GLY A 221 -25.59 15.84 13.04
N GLN A 222 -24.33 16.16 12.74
CA GLN A 222 -23.97 17.09 11.67
C GLN A 222 -24.23 16.48 10.29
N GLN A 223 -24.47 17.36 9.33
CA GLN A 223 -24.76 16.99 7.93
C GLN A 223 -23.83 17.72 6.98
N TYR A 224 -23.25 16.97 6.04
CA TYR A 224 -22.28 17.47 5.08
C TYR A 224 -22.83 17.29 3.67
N PRO A 225 -23.34 18.36 3.03
CA PRO A 225 -23.81 18.30 1.66
C PRO A 225 -22.65 18.14 0.68
N TYR A 226 -22.83 17.33 -0.36
CA TYR A 226 -21.83 17.08 -1.38
C TYR A 226 -22.40 17.26 -2.78
N SER A 227 -21.54 17.60 -3.74
CA SER A 227 -21.85 17.38 -5.15
C SER A 227 -21.21 16.09 -5.67
N ARG A 228 -20.04 15.74 -5.11
CA ARG A 228 -19.30 14.50 -5.33
C ARG A 228 -18.93 13.85 -3.99
N LEU A 229 -19.10 12.54 -3.88
CA LEU A 229 -18.84 11.77 -2.67
C LEU A 229 -17.81 10.68 -2.93
N VAL A 230 -16.77 10.60 -2.11
CA VAL A 230 -15.76 9.52 -2.15
C VAL A 230 -15.85 8.72 -0.85
N LEU A 231 -16.26 7.46 -0.96
CA LEU A 231 -16.33 6.51 0.15
C LEU A 231 -15.00 5.76 0.25
N ALA A 232 -14.28 5.91 1.36
CA ALA A 232 -12.91 5.45 1.53
C ALA A 232 -12.66 4.90 2.96
N THR A 233 -13.65 4.23 3.55
CA THR A 233 -13.63 3.80 4.97
C THR A 233 -12.73 2.60 5.25
N GLY A 234 -12.24 1.90 4.22
CA GLY A 234 -11.31 0.78 4.37
C GLY A 234 -11.95 -0.45 5.02
N GLY A 235 -11.19 -1.21 5.81
CA GLY A 235 -11.66 -2.43 6.47
C GLY A 235 -11.68 -2.37 7.99
N THR A 236 -12.58 -3.17 8.57
CA THR A 236 -12.72 -3.44 10.01
C THR A 236 -12.18 -4.84 10.31
N PRO A 237 -11.27 -5.02 11.29
CA PRO A 237 -10.82 -6.36 11.71
C PRO A 237 -11.97 -7.26 12.13
N LYS A 238 -11.92 -8.53 11.71
CA LYS A 238 -12.89 -9.53 12.14
C LYS A 238 -12.59 -9.97 13.57
N LEU A 239 -13.64 -10.09 14.37
CA LEU A 239 -13.59 -10.75 15.67
C LEU A 239 -13.87 -12.25 15.51
N LEU A 240 -13.40 -13.05 16.46
CA LEU A 240 -13.71 -14.47 16.52
C LEU A 240 -15.00 -14.69 17.33
N PRO A 241 -16.06 -15.27 16.75
CA PRO A 241 -17.31 -15.58 17.46
C PRO A 241 -17.17 -16.88 18.27
N LEU A 242 -16.11 -17.00 19.05
CA LEU A 242 -15.80 -18.14 19.90
C LEU A 242 -15.69 -17.67 21.36
N GLN A 243 -15.92 -18.59 22.29
CA GLN A 243 -15.91 -18.29 23.72
C GLN A 243 -14.59 -17.62 24.15
N GLY A 244 -14.70 -16.58 24.97
CA GLY A 244 -13.56 -15.86 25.56
C GLY A 244 -13.04 -14.69 24.71
N PHE A 245 -12.98 -14.82 23.38
CA PHE A 245 -12.29 -13.83 22.53
C PHE A 245 -12.94 -12.45 22.41
N GLN A 246 -14.21 -12.30 22.80
CA GLN A 246 -14.92 -11.00 22.78
C GLN A 246 -15.23 -10.45 24.17
N VAL A 247 -14.94 -11.21 25.22
CA VAL A 247 -15.31 -10.87 26.60
C VAL A 247 -14.11 -10.74 27.53
N LEU A 248 -12.99 -11.39 27.20
CA LEU A 248 -11.76 -11.30 27.96
C LEU A 248 -10.92 -10.11 27.49
N ASP A 249 -10.31 -9.42 28.43
CA ASP A 249 -9.27 -8.43 28.19
C ASP A 249 -7.98 -9.11 27.67
N ASN A 250 -7.05 -8.28 27.18
CA ASN A 250 -5.81 -8.72 26.51
C ASN A 250 -6.03 -9.55 25.23
N VAL A 251 -7.21 -9.46 24.63
CA VAL A 251 -7.50 -9.94 23.29
C VAL A 251 -7.61 -8.73 22.35
N PHE A 252 -6.69 -8.63 21.39
CA PHE A 252 -6.55 -7.46 20.54
C PHE A 252 -6.79 -7.78 19.06
N THR A 253 -7.17 -6.76 18.31
CA THR A 253 -7.00 -6.71 16.85
C THR A 253 -5.99 -5.61 16.53
N LEU A 254 -5.60 -5.46 15.27
CA LEU A 254 -4.77 -4.34 14.84
C LEU A 254 -5.33 -3.70 13.57
N ARG A 255 -5.76 -2.44 13.67
CA ARG A 255 -6.08 -1.59 12.53
C ARG A 255 -5.54 -0.19 12.68
N ASN A 256 -5.72 0.43 13.84
CA ASN A 256 -5.45 1.85 14.08
C ASN A 256 -4.34 2.04 15.14
N VAL A 257 -3.96 3.29 15.39
CA VAL A 257 -2.86 3.62 16.33
C VAL A 257 -3.20 3.20 17.76
N ARG A 258 -4.46 3.36 18.20
CA ARG A 258 -4.89 2.97 19.54
C ARG A 258 -4.76 1.48 19.76
N ASP A 259 -5.03 0.67 18.72
CA ASP A 259 -4.81 -0.77 18.78
C ASP A 259 -3.32 -1.10 19.00
N ALA A 260 -2.42 -0.44 18.26
CA ALA A 260 -0.98 -0.61 18.43
C ALA A 260 -0.49 -0.17 19.82
N GLU A 261 -1.02 0.94 20.35
CA GLU A 261 -0.76 1.42 21.71
C GLU A 261 -1.22 0.42 22.76
N ASN A 262 -2.44 -0.13 22.60
CA ASN A 262 -2.99 -1.12 23.52
C ASN A 262 -2.16 -2.41 23.53
N ILE A 263 -1.76 -2.91 22.35
CA ILE A 263 -0.87 -4.06 22.24
C ILE A 263 0.49 -3.76 22.88
N SER A 264 1.10 -2.62 22.54
CA SER A 264 2.41 -2.23 23.08
C SER A 264 2.38 -2.08 24.61
N LYS A 265 1.29 -1.52 25.16
CA LYS A 265 1.10 -1.37 26.61
C LYS A 265 0.89 -2.72 27.30
N ALA A 266 0.13 -3.63 26.69
CA ALA A 266 -0.10 -4.96 27.21
C ALA A 266 1.19 -5.81 27.21
N ILE A 267 2.03 -5.65 26.17
CA ILE A 267 3.36 -6.24 26.14
C ILE A 267 4.20 -5.69 27.30
N GLY A 268 4.31 -4.36 27.41
CA GLY A 268 5.07 -3.73 28.49
C GLY A 268 6.53 -4.20 28.49
N GLU A 269 6.99 -4.77 29.60
CA GLU A 269 8.29 -5.44 29.69
C GLU A 269 8.26 -6.82 28.99
N LYS A 270 9.38 -7.17 28.37
CA LYS A 270 9.61 -8.47 27.70
C LYS A 270 9.25 -9.66 28.60
N GLY A 271 9.02 -10.82 27.99
CA GLY A 271 8.73 -12.08 28.68
C GLY A 271 7.27 -12.52 28.61
N LYS A 272 6.48 -11.96 27.68
CA LYS A 272 5.08 -12.34 27.48
C LYS A 272 4.94 -13.59 26.62
N LYS A 273 3.91 -14.38 26.90
CA LYS A 273 3.38 -15.42 26.00
C LYS A 273 2.32 -14.79 25.11
N ILE A 274 2.65 -14.60 23.83
CA ILE A 274 1.79 -13.95 22.84
C ILE A 274 1.26 -15.01 21.87
N VAL A 275 -0.06 -15.18 21.82
CA VAL A 275 -0.71 -16.08 20.86
C VAL A 275 -1.38 -15.26 19.76
N ILE A 276 -0.99 -15.50 18.52
CA ILE A 276 -1.54 -14.84 17.34
C ILE A 276 -2.41 -15.84 16.59
N ILE A 277 -3.68 -15.52 16.42
CA ILE A 277 -4.63 -16.36 15.68
C ILE A 277 -4.76 -15.78 14.27
N GLY A 278 -4.26 -16.50 13.28
CA GLY A 278 -4.22 -16.09 11.88
C GLY A 278 -2.80 -16.02 11.34
N SER A 279 -2.53 -16.82 10.31
CA SER A 279 -1.21 -16.98 9.67
C SER A 279 -1.09 -16.18 8.35
N SER A 280 -1.77 -15.03 8.28
CA SER A 280 -1.72 -14.08 7.15
C SER A 280 -0.77 -12.91 7.43
N PHE A 281 -0.66 -11.94 6.52
CA PHE A 281 0.37 -10.89 6.54
C PHE A 281 0.47 -10.16 7.88
N ILE A 282 -0.64 -9.64 8.41
CA ILE A 282 -0.63 -8.87 9.68
C ILE A 282 -0.18 -9.75 10.84
N GLY A 283 -0.69 -10.99 10.95
CA GLY A 283 -0.31 -11.91 12.01
C GLY A 283 1.17 -12.30 11.94
N MET A 284 1.69 -12.57 10.75
CA MET A 284 3.10 -12.89 10.52
C MET A 284 4.03 -11.70 10.80
N GLU A 285 3.64 -10.48 10.38
CA GLU A 285 4.39 -9.25 10.65
C GLU A 285 4.46 -8.95 12.15
N LEU A 286 3.31 -9.07 12.85
CA LEU A 286 3.25 -8.88 14.30
C LEU A 286 4.06 -9.91 15.04
N ALA A 287 4.00 -11.18 14.63
CA ALA A 287 4.85 -12.20 15.23
C ALA A 287 6.33 -11.85 15.09
N GLY A 288 6.73 -11.43 13.88
CA GLY A 288 8.11 -11.09 13.59
C GLY A 288 8.63 -9.82 14.26
N CYS A 289 7.77 -8.89 14.68
CA CYS A 289 8.18 -7.67 15.40
C CYS A 289 8.01 -7.76 16.93
N THR A 290 7.17 -8.69 17.41
CA THR A 290 6.96 -8.91 18.86
C THR A 290 7.78 -10.07 19.43
N SER A 291 8.46 -10.87 18.59
CA SER A 291 9.22 -12.04 19.04
C SER A 291 10.48 -11.75 19.86
N ASP A 292 11.07 -10.56 19.75
CA ASP A 292 12.27 -10.22 20.52
C ASP A 292 11.95 -10.13 22.03
N GLY A 293 12.36 -11.16 22.76
CA GLY A 293 12.16 -11.26 24.21
C GLY A 293 10.79 -11.74 24.64
N ASN A 294 9.93 -12.21 23.74
CA ASN A 294 8.63 -12.81 24.06
C ASN A 294 8.52 -14.22 23.49
N ASP A 295 7.68 -15.07 24.09
CA ASP A 295 7.32 -16.37 23.53
C ASP A 295 6.11 -16.19 22.62
N VAL A 296 6.33 -16.24 21.32
CA VAL A 296 5.30 -15.95 20.32
C VAL A 296 4.90 -17.21 19.58
N THR A 297 3.59 -17.46 19.53
CA THR A 297 2.99 -18.58 18.82
C THR A 297 1.96 -18.10 17.81
N ILE A 298 2.02 -18.60 16.58
CA ILE A 298 1.00 -18.39 15.54
C ILE A 298 0.14 -19.65 15.40
N ILE A 299 -1.17 -19.47 15.31
CA ILE A 299 -2.14 -20.52 14.98
C ILE A 299 -2.73 -20.23 13.60
N GLY A 300 -2.74 -21.22 12.71
CA GLY A 300 -3.33 -21.15 11.38
C GLY A 300 -4.15 -22.40 11.04
N MET A 301 -5.27 -22.24 10.34
CA MET A 301 -6.12 -23.36 9.91
C MET A 301 -5.58 -24.05 8.65
N GLU A 302 -4.79 -23.31 7.89
CA GLU A 302 -4.12 -23.65 6.65
C GLU A 302 -2.93 -24.57 6.94
N LYS A 303 -2.42 -25.28 5.93
CA LYS A 303 -1.24 -26.14 6.12
C LYS A 303 0.03 -25.32 6.27
N GLU A 304 0.14 -24.25 5.49
CA GLU A 304 1.24 -23.30 5.53
C GLU A 304 0.72 -21.86 5.64
N PRO A 305 1.46 -20.92 6.25
CA PRO A 305 1.05 -19.53 6.32
C PRO A 305 0.89 -18.96 4.91
N LEU A 306 -0.07 -18.05 4.75
CA LEU A 306 -0.35 -17.39 3.46
C LEU A 306 -0.72 -18.34 2.31
N GLU A 307 -1.09 -19.61 2.57
CA GLU A 307 -1.39 -20.62 1.55
C GLU A 307 -2.36 -20.14 0.48
N ARG A 308 -3.43 -19.43 0.88
CA ARG A 308 -4.43 -18.90 -0.06
C ARG A 308 -3.89 -17.88 -1.05
N VAL A 309 -2.84 -17.15 -0.67
CA VAL A 309 -2.27 -16.04 -1.46
C VAL A 309 -0.99 -16.47 -2.18
N LEU A 310 -0.12 -17.19 -1.49
CA LEU A 310 1.23 -17.55 -1.94
C LEU A 310 1.41 -19.05 -2.23
N GLY A 311 0.42 -19.89 -1.91
CA GLY A 311 0.53 -21.34 -2.03
C GLY A 311 1.44 -21.98 -0.99
N GLU A 312 1.34 -23.31 -0.84
CA GLU A 312 2.05 -24.08 0.19
C GLU A 312 3.58 -23.91 0.10
N LYS A 313 4.16 -23.97 -1.12
CA LYS A 313 5.62 -23.89 -1.32
C LYS A 313 6.22 -22.58 -0.80
N VAL A 314 5.65 -21.44 -1.18
CA VAL A 314 6.14 -20.13 -0.74
C VAL A 314 5.78 -19.87 0.71
N GLY A 315 4.60 -20.32 1.15
CA GLY A 315 4.19 -20.30 2.55
C GLY A 315 5.22 -20.96 3.47
N ALA A 316 5.71 -22.16 3.12
CA ALA A 316 6.74 -22.86 3.88
C ALA A 316 8.08 -22.08 3.95
N LEU A 317 8.51 -21.45 2.85
CA LEU A 317 9.71 -20.62 2.84
C LEU A 317 9.59 -19.42 3.78
N VAL A 318 8.42 -18.76 3.76
CA VAL A 318 8.12 -17.63 4.62
C VAL A 318 8.01 -18.04 6.09
N LYS A 319 7.37 -19.19 6.38
CA LYS A 319 7.30 -19.77 7.72
C LYS A 319 8.69 -19.95 8.32
N LYS A 320 9.61 -20.57 7.58
CA LYS A 320 11.01 -20.80 8.00
C LYS A 320 11.71 -19.50 8.40
N ASN A 321 11.47 -18.40 7.68
CA ASN A 321 12.06 -17.09 8.01
C ASN A 321 11.55 -16.52 9.34
N ILE A 322 10.30 -16.78 9.69
CA ILE A 322 9.69 -16.32 10.95
C ILE A 322 10.03 -17.27 12.10
N GLU A 323 10.09 -18.59 11.85
CA GLU A 323 10.60 -19.58 12.82
C GLU A 323 12.05 -19.30 13.22
N ALA A 324 12.88 -18.82 12.30
CA ALA A 324 14.25 -18.39 12.59
C ALA A 324 14.34 -17.25 13.62
N LYS A 325 13.23 -16.57 13.92
CA LYS A 325 13.12 -15.56 14.99
C LYS A 325 12.61 -16.13 16.33
N GLY A 326 12.46 -17.45 16.45
CA GLY A 326 11.97 -18.13 17.64
C GLY A 326 10.44 -18.24 17.73
N VAL A 327 9.71 -17.85 16.69
CA VAL A 327 8.24 -17.96 16.64
C VAL A 327 7.83 -19.41 16.41
N LYS A 328 6.84 -19.88 17.16
CA LYS A 328 6.27 -21.23 17.04
C LYS A 328 5.01 -21.20 16.16
N PHE A 329 4.75 -22.30 15.45
CA PHE A 329 3.59 -22.44 14.59
C PHE A 329 2.76 -23.66 14.95
N TYR A 330 1.44 -23.47 15.05
CA TYR A 330 0.43 -24.52 15.07
C TYR A 330 -0.42 -24.36 13.81
N MET A 331 -0.04 -25.08 12.76
CA MET A 331 -0.74 -25.08 11.47
C MET A 331 -1.73 -26.24 11.38
N SER A 332 -2.66 -26.19 10.43
CA SER A 332 -3.80 -27.11 10.35
C SER A 332 -4.57 -27.21 11.68
N ALA A 333 -4.57 -26.12 12.43
CA ALA A 333 -5.07 -26.06 13.80
C ALA A 333 -6.31 -25.17 13.89
N GLY A 334 -7.37 -25.69 14.48
CA GLY A 334 -8.59 -24.94 14.79
C GLY A 334 -8.60 -24.47 16.23
N VAL A 335 -8.87 -23.19 16.46
CA VAL A 335 -9.13 -22.65 17.79
C VAL A 335 -10.54 -23.04 18.25
N GLU A 336 -10.69 -23.40 19.52
CA GLU A 336 -11.97 -23.72 20.15
C GLU A 336 -12.47 -22.58 21.04
N LYS A 337 -11.64 -22.14 22.01
CA LYS A 337 -11.99 -21.12 23.01
C LYS A 337 -10.75 -20.46 23.61
N ALA A 338 -10.95 -19.34 24.29
CA ALA A 338 -10.01 -18.76 25.24
C ALA A 338 -10.54 -18.91 26.67
N GLU A 339 -9.64 -19.16 27.62
CA GLU A 339 -9.95 -19.25 29.05
C GLU A 339 -9.31 -18.10 29.83
N PRO A 340 -9.96 -17.66 30.92
CA PRO A 340 -9.47 -16.59 31.75
C PRO A 340 -8.16 -16.94 32.47
N SER A 341 -7.37 -15.92 32.81
CA SER A 341 -6.17 -16.08 33.62
C SER A 341 -6.50 -16.44 35.06
N THR A 342 -5.65 -17.29 35.65
CA THR A 342 -5.76 -17.68 37.07
C THR A 342 -5.46 -16.52 38.02
N SER A 343 -4.63 -15.56 37.60
CA SER A 343 -4.28 -14.38 38.42
C SER A 343 -5.27 -13.23 38.26
N ASP A 344 -5.95 -13.16 37.12
CA ASP A 344 -6.94 -12.12 36.80
C ASP A 344 -8.00 -12.68 35.85
N PRO A 345 -9.18 -13.07 36.36
CA PRO A 345 -10.22 -13.70 35.56
C PRO A 345 -10.81 -12.82 34.45
N SER A 346 -10.52 -11.52 34.44
CA SER A 346 -10.95 -10.61 33.37
C SER A 346 -10.10 -10.76 32.10
N LYS A 347 -8.86 -11.23 32.22
CA LYS A 347 -7.91 -11.33 31.10
C LYS A 347 -7.81 -12.74 30.56
N VAL A 348 -7.38 -12.87 29.31
CA VAL A 348 -6.97 -14.17 28.77
C VAL A 348 -5.80 -14.77 29.56
N GLY A 349 -5.86 -16.08 29.78
CA GLY A 349 -4.77 -16.87 30.35
C GLY A 349 -4.34 -18.04 29.47
N SER A 350 -5.22 -18.52 28.58
CA SER A 350 -4.86 -19.57 27.62
C SER A 350 -5.81 -19.63 26.42
N VAL A 351 -5.31 -20.20 25.33
CA VAL A 351 -6.04 -20.54 24.10
C VAL A 351 -6.09 -22.06 23.96
N HIS A 352 -7.27 -22.60 23.70
CA HIS A 352 -7.50 -24.03 23.50
C HIS A 352 -7.75 -24.31 22.02
N LEU A 353 -7.08 -25.34 21.52
CA LEU A 353 -7.27 -25.86 20.18
C LEU A 353 -8.23 -27.05 20.21
N LYS A 354 -8.89 -27.32 19.07
CA LYS A 354 -9.88 -28.39 18.93
C LYS A 354 -9.30 -29.80 19.11
N ASP A 355 -7.98 -29.96 19.05
CA ASP A 355 -7.29 -31.24 19.27
C ASP A 355 -6.96 -31.48 20.75
N GLY A 356 -7.36 -30.57 21.65
CA GLY A 356 -7.08 -30.64 23.09
C GLY A 356 -5.78 -29.96 23.51
N THR A 357 -5.01 -29.40 22.57
CA THR A 357 -3.81 -28.62 22.90
C THR A 357 -4.20 -27.33 23.63
N LYS A 358 -3.51 -27.06 24.74
CA LYS A 358 -3.64 -25.83 25.51
C LYS A 358 -2.36 -24.99 25.38
N LEU A 359 -2.53 -23.73 25.02
CA LEU A 359 -1.46 -22.75 24.90
C LEU A 359 -1.66 -21.65 25.93
N ASP A 360 -0.75 -21.50 26.88
CA ASP A 360 -0.77 -20.37 27.82
C ASP A 360 -0.58 -19.05 27.05
N ALA A 361 -1.34 -18.02 27.43
CA ALA A 361 -1.32 -16.73 26.75
C ALA A 361 -1.53 -15.59 27.75
N ASP A 362 -0.60 -14.63 27.75
CA ASP A 362 -0.79 -13.34 28.43
C ASP A 362 -1.53 -12.34 27.52
N ILE A 363 -1.37 -12.53 26.21
CA ILE A 363 -1.87 -11.68 25.14
C ILE A 363 -2.34 -12.56 23.98
N VAL A 364 -3.52 -12.25 23.44
CA VAL A 364 -4.00 -12.82 22.18
C VAL A 364 -4.16 -11.71 21.15
N ILE A 365 -3.68 -11.94 19.92
CA ILE A 365 -3.91 -11.03 18.79
C ILE A 365 -4.65 -11.76 17.67
N LEU A 366 -5.77 -11.19 17.23
CA LEU A 366 -6.63 -11.72 16.18
C LEU A 366 -6.23 -11.12 14.82
N GLY A 367 -5.61 -11.95 13.98
CA GLY A 367 -5.23 -11.67 12.60
C GLY A 367 -6.09 -12.44 11.58
N VAL A 368 -7.40 -12.56 11.84
CA VAL A 368 -8.32 -13.48 11.13
C VAL A 368 -9.02 -12.84 9.92
N GLY A 369 -8.43 -11.77 9.38
CA GLY A 369 -8.94 -11.02 8.23
C GLY A 369 -9.76 -9.78 8.61
N VAL A 370 -10.21 -9.07 7.58
CA VAL A 370 -11.02 -7.86 7.70
C VAL A 370 -12.33 -8.01 6.92
N SER A 371 -13.31 -7.18 7.26
CA SER A 371 -14.51 -6.94 6.46
C SER A 371 -14.50 -5.50 5.94
N PRO A 372 -15.08 -5.19 4.77
CA PRO A 372 -15.36 -3.82 4.35
C PRO A 372 -16.04 -3.01 5.47
N ALA A 373 -15.54 -1.81 5.75
CA ALA A 373 -16.11 -0.92 6.76
C ALA A 373 -17.31 -0.15 6.18
N THR A 374 -18.39 -0.86 5.86
CA THR A 374 -19.57 -0.37 5.13
C THR A 374 -20.87 -0.46 5.93
N GLU A 375 -20.79 -0.71 7.25
CA GLU A 375 -21.97 -0.90 8.10
C GLU A 375 -22.95 0.29 8.03
N TYR A 376 -22.45 1.52 7.91
CA TYR A 376 -23.25 2.75 7.74
C TYR A 376 -24.09 2.80 6.44
N LEU A 377 -23.90 1.84 5.52
CA LEU A 377 -24.63 1.71 4.26
C LEU A 377 -25.53 0.47 4.22
N LYS A 378 -25.42 -0.44 5.20
CA LYS A 378 -26.06 -1.75 5.15
C LYS A 378 -27.59 -1.69 5.08
N GLU A 379 -28.19 -0.69 5.73
CA GLU A 379 -29.63 -0.46 5.72
C GLU A 379 -30.07 0.59 4.68
N ASN A 380 -29.16 1.01 3.79
CA ASN A 380 -29.47 2.01 2.78
C ASN A 380 -30.29 1.38 1.63
N SER A 381 -31.38 2.05 1.23
CA SER A 381 -32.27 1.55 0.17
C SER A 381 -31.82 1.84 -1.26
N VAL A 382 -30.80 2.69 -1.44
CA VAL A 382 -30.32 3.14 -2.76
C VAL A 382 -29.13 2.30 -3.24
N VAL A 383 -28.23 1.93 -2.34
CA VAL A 383 -27.07 1.09 -2.65
C VAL A 383 -27.29 -0.34 -2.19
N ARG A 384 -26.73 -1.28 -2.94
CA ARG A 384 -26.67 -2.69 -2.55
C ARG A 384 -25.21 -3.06 -2.33
N LEU A 385 -24.91 -3.59 -1.16
CA LEU A 385 -23.60 -4.18 -0.87
C LEU A 385 -23.53 -5.59 -1.50
N GLU A 386 -22.35 -5.97 -1.94
CA GLU A 386 -22.02 -7.35 -2.34
C GLU A 386 -22.05 -8.27 -1.12
N ASP A 387 -22.02 -9.59 -1.33
CA ASP A 387 -22.13 -10.58 -0.25
C ASP A 387 -21.02 -10.46 0.82
N ASP A 388 -19.86 -9.93 0.43
CA ASP A 388 -18.74 -9.68 1.34
C ASP A 388 -18.80 -8.30 2.03
N GLY A 389 -19.84 -7.50 1.75
CA GLY A 389 -20.06 -6.17 2.28
C GLY A 389 -19.45 -5.03 1.46
N SER A 390 -18.80 -5.31 0.33
CA SER A 390 -18.20 -4.27 -0.53
C SER A 390 -19.20 -3.56 -1.44
N LEU A 391 -18.79 -2.44 -2.03
CA LEU A 391 -19.51 -1.74 -3.07
C LEU A 391 -18.94 -2.09 -4.45
N LYS A 392 -19.82 -2.37 -5.39
CA LYS A 392 -19.45 -2.57 -6.80
C LYS A 392 -19.22 -1.23 -7.49
N VAL A 393 -18.09 -1.10 -8.19
CA VAL A 393 -17.71 0.11 -8.92
C VAL A 393 -17.34 -0.13 -10.38
N ASP A 394 -17.27 0.92 -11.19
CA ASP A 394 -16.75 0.88 -12.56
C ASP A 394 -15.22 1.10 -12.62
N GLU A 395 -14.66 1.22 -13.82
CA GLU A 395 -13.24 1.43 -14.09
C GLU A 395 -12.70 2.76 -13.52
N ASN A 396 -13.59 3.72 -13.25
CA ASN A 396 -13.28 5.01 -12.64
C ASN A 396 -13.56 5.02 -11.12
N PHE A 397 -13.87 3.85 -10.55
CA PHE A 397 -14.30 3.67 -9.16
C PHE A 397 -15.62 4.37 -8.82
N SER A 398 -16.45 4.69 -9.82
CA SER A 398 -17.81 5.20 -9.60
C SER A 398 -18.70 4.06 -9.13
N VAL A 399 -19.50 4.29 -8.10
CA VAL A 399 -20.45 3.28 -7.60
C VAL A 399 -21.49 2.99 -8.66
N VAL A 400 -21.62 1.71 -9.05
CA VAL A 400 -22.52 1.29 -10.12
C VAL A 400 -23.96 1.71 -9.79
N GLY A 401 -24.60 2.41 -10.72
CA GLY A 401 -25.97 2.92 -10.57
C GLY A 401 -26.09 4.28 -9.87
N LEU A 402 -24.98 4.86 -9.41
CA LEU A 402 -24.94 6.20 -8.82
C LEU A 402 -24.09 7.16 -9.62
N LYS A 403 -24.54 8.42 -9.67
CA LYS A 403 -23.79 9.51 -10.29
C LYS A 403 -23.06 10.31 -9.22
N ASP A 404 -21.81 10.69 -9.50
CA ASP A 404 -20.97 11.52 -8.64
C ASP A 404 -20.63 10.87 -7.27
N VAL A 405 -20.80 9.55 -7.15
CA VAL A 405 -20.47 8.78 -5.93
C VAL A 405 -19.42 7.75 -6.30
N TYR A 406 -18.35 7.69 -5.52
CA TYR A 406 -17.20 6.83 -5.73
C TYR A 406 -16.94 5.97 -4.49
N ALA A 407 -16.39 4.78 -4.68
CA ALA A 407 -15.89 3.95 -3.58
C ALA A 407 -14.50 3.43 -3.90
N ILE A 408 -13.56 3.55 -2.95
CA ILE A 408 -12.14 3.24 -3.17
C ILE A 408 -11.53 2.44 -2.01
N GLY A 409 -10.45 1.72 -2.30
CA GLY A 409 -9.72 0.92 -1.32
C GLY A 409 -10.47 -0.34 -0.89
N ASP A 410 -10.29 -0.76 0.36
CA ASP A 410 -10.75 -2.07 0.86
C ASP A 410 -12.27 -2.31 0.76
N ILE A 411 -13.08 -1.26 0.53
CA ILE A 411 -14.54 -1.34 0.37
C ILE A 411 -15.00 -1.49 -1.07
N ALA A 412 -14.10 -1.43 -2.06
CA ALA A 412 -14.47 -1.38 -3.47
C ALA A 412 -14.15 -2.69 -4.18
N SER A 413 -15.19 -3.29 -4.78
CA SER A 413 -15.05 -4.36 -5.76
C SER A 413 -15.06 -3.73 -7.15
N TYR A 414 -13.96 -3.85 -7.89
CA TYR A 414 -13.73 -3.16 -9.17
C TYR A 414 -13.32 -4.13 -10.29
N PRO A 415 -13.58 -3.82 -11.57
CA PRO A 415 -13.19 -4.68 -12.68
C PRO A 415 -11.65 -4.74 -12.84
N TYR A 416 -11.10 -5.95 -12.83
CA TYR A 416 -9.67 -6.18 -12.97
C TYR A 416 -9.29 -6.52 -14.42
N HIS A 417 -8.47 -5.66 -15.03
CA HIS A 417 -7.99 -5.82 -16.41
C HIS A 417 -6.53 -6.29 -16.52
N GLY A 418 -5.91 -6.68 -15.40
CA GLY A 418 -4.60 -7.33 -15.44
C GLY A 418 -4.67 -8.76 -15.97
N PRO A 419 -3.51 -9.43 -16.13
CA PRO A 419 -3.46 -10.80 -16.63
C PRO A 419 -4.37 -11.76 -15.84
N GLY A 420 -5.24 -12.49 -16.56
CA GLY A 420 -6.22 -13.42 -15.98
C GLY A 420 -7.45 -12.77 -15.34
N GLY A 421 -7.58 -11.43 -15.43
CA GLY A 421 -8.70 -10.68 -14.89
C GLY A 421 -9.95 -10.69 -15.77
N ASP A 422 -9.80 -10.45 -17.07
CA ASP A 422 -10.89 -10.37 -18.06
C ASP A 422 -12.04 -9.43 -17.65
N GLY A 423 -11.74 -8.36 -16.89
CA GLY A 423 -12.74 -7.42 -16.37
C GLY A 423 -13.61 -7.96 -15.24
N LYS A 424 -13.30 -9.15 -14.71
CA LYS A 424 -14.00 -9.71 -13.55
C LYS A 424 -13.71 -8.87 -12.31
N TYR A 425 -14.70 -8.83 -11.44
CA TYR A 425 -14.65 -8.04 -10.23
C TYR A 425 -13.71 -8.67 -9.20
N VAL A 426 -12.85 -7.82 -8.62
CA VAL A 426 -11.97 -8.18 -7.50
C VAL A 426 -12.06 -7.13 -6.42
N ARG A 427 -11.78 -7.54 -5.19
CA ARG A 427 -11.54 -6.64 -4.07
C ARG A 427 -10.12 -6.84 -3.57
N ILE A 428 -9.30 -5.79 -3.63
CA ILE A 428 -7.89 -5.85 -3.24
C ILE A 428 -7.66 -4.97 -2.02
N GLU A 429 -7.35 -5.63 -0.91
CA GLU A 429 -7.09 -5.00 0.39
C GLU A 429 -5.62 -4.59 0.51
N HIS A 430 -5.23 -3.56 -0.24
CA HIS A 430 -3.87 -3.05 -0.16
C HIS A 430 -3.78 -1.55 -0.27
N TYR A 431 -2.92 -0.97 0.57
CA TYR A 431 -2.81 0.48 0.70
C TYR A 431 -2.31 1.14 -0.61
N ASN A 432 -1.41 0.52 -1.39
CA ASN A 432 -0.99 1.01 -2.72
C ASN A 432 -2.19 1.12 -3.68
N VAL A 433 -3.01 0.07 -3.71
CA VAL A 433 -4.20 -0.01 -4.58
C VAL A 433 -5.21 1.06 -4.16
N ALA A 434 -5.43 1.22 -2.85
CA ALA A 434 -6.30 2.26 -2.33
C ALA A 434 -5.84 3.66 -2.76
N GLN A 435 -4.54 3.98 -2.64
CA GLN A 435 -4.00 5.28 -3.03
C GLN A 435 -4.15 5.56 -4.53
N ASN A 436 -3.86 4.57 -5.38
CA ASN A 436 -4.06 4.69 -6.83
C ASN A 436 -5.54 4.83 -7.21
N ALA A 437 -6.44 4.11 -6.53
CA ALA A 437 -7.88 4.30 -6.71
C ALA A 437 -8.31 5.73 -6.36
N GLY A 438 -7.78 6.30 -5.27
CA GLY A 438 -8.00 7.71 -4.92
C GLY A 438 -7.52 8.69 -5.99
N ARG A 439 -6.31 8.48 -6.53
CA ARG A 439 -5.78 9.29 -7.64
C ARG A 439 -6.61 9.15 -8.93
N THR A 440 -7.10 7.95 -9.21
CA THR A 440 -7.99 7.66 -10.35
C THR A 440 -9.30 8.43 -10.23
N VAL A 441 -9.94 8.39 -9.04
CA VAL A 441 -11.15 9.17 -8.77
C VAL A 441 -10.90 10.66 -8.91
N ALA A 442 -9.79 11.17 -8.36
CA ALA A 442 -9.44 12.58 -8.51
C ALA A 442 -9.28 12.99 -9.99
N ASN A 443 -8.62 12.15 -10.78
CA ASN A 443 -8.48 12.37 -12.22
C ASN A 443 -9.84 12.40 -12.93
N HIS A 444 -10.70 11.42 -12.67
CA HIS A 444 -12.05 11.36 -13.24
C HIS A 444 -12.92 12.56 -12.82
N ILE A 445 -12.81 13.03 -11.58
CA ILE A 445 -13.54 14.22 -11.09
C ILE A 445 -13.16 15.48 -11.89
N VAL A 446 -11.87 15.66 -12.20
CA VAL A 446 -11.35 16.85 -12.91
C VAL A 446 -11.45 16.69 -14.44
N HIS A 447 -11.32 15.46 -14.94
CA HIS A 447 -11.29 15.11 -16.36
C HIS A 447 -12.24 13.95 -16.67
N PRO A 448 -13.58 14.15 -16.60
CA PRO A 448 -14.56 13.07 -16.69
C PRO A 448 -14.61 12.33 -18.04
N ASN A 449 -13.94 12.86 -19.07
CA ASN A 449 -13.86 12.23 -20.39
C ASN A 449 -12.53 11.50 -20.62
N LEU A 450 -11.58 11.57 -19.67
CA LEU A 450 -10.31 10.86 -19.78
C LEU A 450 -10.50 9.42 -19.33
N GLN A 451 -10.05 8.47 -20.15
CA GLN A 451 -10.09 7.07 -19.80
C GLN A 451 -9.03 6.77 -18.73
N SER A 452 -9.45 6.07 -17.67
CA SER A 452 -8.53 5.62 -16.63
C SER A 452 -7.57 4.55 -17.16
N GLU A 453 -6.28 4.72 -16.86
CA GLU A 453 -5.26 3.70 -17.15
C GLU A 453 -5.29 2.59 -16.10
N PHE A 454 -5.13 1.35 -16.56
CA PHE A 454 -4.89 0.22 -15.65
C PHE A 454 -3.55 0.39 -14.94
N PHE A 455 -3.53 0.14 -13.63
CA PHE A 455 -2.31 -0.03 -12.86
C PHE A 455 -2.20 -1.46 -12.33
N THR A 456 -1.01 -2.06 -12.45
CA THR A 456 -0.75 -3.37 -11.86
C THR A 456 -0.69 -3.24 -10.33
N PRO A 457 -1.49 -4.02 -9.56
CA PRO A 457 -1.40 -4.03 -8.10
C PRO A 457 0.00 -4.44 -7.65
N VAL A 458 0.57 -3.67 -6.72
CA VAL A 458 1.87 -3.96 -6.09
C VAL A 458 1.68 -4.08 -4.58
N PHE A 459 2.35 -5.06 -3.97
CA PHE A 459 2.31 -5.37 -2.55
C PHE A 459 3.72 -5.66 -2.00
N TRP A 460 3.94 -5.40 -0.71
CA TRP A 460 5.12 -5.89 0.01
C TRP A 460 4.79 -6.19 1.48
N SER A 461 5.64 -7.01 2.10
CA SER A 461 5.52 -7.32 3.51
C SER A 461 6.87 -7.68 4.13
N ALA A 462 6.99 -7.51 5.44
CA ALA A 462 8.18 -7.86 6.21
C ALA A 462 7.96 -9.19 6.94
N LEU A 463 8.25 -10.30 6.27
CA LEU A 463 7.97 -11.67 6.74
C LEU A 463 9.28 -12.39 7.09
N GLY A 464 10.04 -11.79 8.00
CA GLY A 464 11.43 -12.18 8.30
C GLY A 464 12.44 -11.68 7.26
N ALA A 465 12.01 -11.58 6.00
CA ALA A 465 12.68 -10.85 4.93
C ALA A 465 11.65 -10.01 4.14
N GLN A 466 12.11 -9.20 3.18
CA GLN A 466 11.25 -8.34 2.38
C GLN A 466 10.60 -9.12 1.23
N LEU A 467 9.31 -9.41 1.35
CA LEU A 467 8.52 -9.96 0.27
C LEU A 467 8.10 -8.83 -0.67
N ARG A 468 8.26 -9.03 -1.99
CA ARG A 468 7.64 -8.20 -3.04
C ARG A 468 6.59 -9.00 -3.78
N TYR A 469 5.52 -8.36 -4.21
CA TYR A 469 4.46 -9.00 -4.97
C TYR A 469 3.83 -8.04 -5.98
N CYS A 470 3.46 -8.54 -7.16
CA CYS A 470 2.65 -7.80 -8.12
C CYS A 470 1.65 -8.69 -8.86
N GLY A 471 0.63 -8.07 -9.46
CA GLY A 471 -0.47 -8.77 -10.12
C GLY A 471 -1.55 -9.20 -9.11
N ASN A 472 -2.41 -10.13 -9.49
CA ASN A 472 -3.50 -10.59 -8.64
C ASN A 472 -3.92 -12.03 -9.00
N SER A 473 -4.06 -12.89 -7.99
CA SER A 473 -4.42 -14.31 -8.14
C SER A 473 -5.85 -14.64 -7.70
N TYR A 474 -6.72 -13.65 -7.49
CA TYR A 474 -8.09 -13.79 -6.99
C TYR A 474 -8.95 -14.71 -7.88
N HIS A 475 -8.73 -14.70 -9.19
CA HIS A 475 -9.41 -15.60 -10.13
C HIS A 475 -8.71 -16.97 -10.32
N GLY A 476 -7.82 -17.31 -9.40
CA GLY A 476 -7.12 -18.58 -9.33
C GLY A 476 -5.87 -18.65 -10.21
N TRP A 477 -5.09 -19.69 -9.92
CA TRP A 477 -3.89 -20.11 -10.62
C TRP A 477 -3.80 -21.64 -10.52
N ASP A 478 -3.11 -22.29 -11.45
CA ASP A 478 -3.01 -23.76 -11.53
C ASP A 478 -1.56 -24.28 -11.48
N ASP A 479 -0.57 -23.39 -11.60
CA ASP A 479 0.84 -23.76 -11.52
C ASP A 479 1.71 -22.65 -10.92
N LEU A 480 2.86 -23.04 -10.36
CA LEU A 480 3.85 -22.16 -9.76
C LEU A 480 5.24 -22.45 -10.33
N VAL A 481 5.82 -21.46 -11.00
CA VAL A 481 7.22 -21.51 -11.45
C VAL A 481 8.10 -20.81 -10.41
N LEU A 482 8.95 -21.58 -9.73
CA LEU A 482 9.88 -21.07 -8.72
C LEU A 482 11.29 -21.06 -9.30
N GLN A 483 11.91 -19.88 -9.36
CA GLN A 483 13.29 -19.67 -9.83
C GLN A 483 14.17 -19.12 -8.70
N GLY A 484 15.49 -19.34 -8.83
CA GLY A 484 16.51 -18.83 -7.92
C GLY A 484 16.95 -19.85 -6.87
N GLU A 485 17.28 -19.36 -5.67
CA GLU A 485 17.85 -20.13 -4.57
C GLU A 485 16.95 -19.98 -3.32
N PRO A 486 15.83 -20.72 -3.24
CA PRO A 486 14.86 -20.60 -2.16
C PRO A 486 15.47 -20.72 -0.75
N ASP A 487 16.41 -21.65 -0.57
CA ASP A 487 17.08 -21.89 0.71
C ASP A 487 17.98 -20.73 1.17
N GLN A 488 18.41 -19.86 0.24
CA GLN A 488 19.18 -18.65 0.55
C GLN A 488 18.30 -17.39 0.67
N GLY A 489 16.97 -17.53 0.60
CA GLY A 489 16.05 -16.40 0.62
C GLY A 489 16.12 -15.51 -0.64
N LYS A 490 16.57 -16.06 -1.77
CA LYS A 490 16.75 -15.36 -3.05
C LYS A 490 15.95 -16.04 -4.15
N TRP A 491 14.66 -15.78 -4.23
CA TRP A 491 13.77 -16.51 -5.13
C TRP A 491 12.73 -15.61 -5.79
N VAL A 492 12.19 -16.09 -6.91
CA VAL A 492 11.05 -15.52 -7.62
C VAL A 492 10.04 -16.63 -7.87
N ALA A 493 8.78 -16.38 -7.52
CA ALA A 493 7.66 -17.29 -7.67
C ALA A 493 6.64 -16.66 -8.62
N TYR A 494 6.42 -17.27 -9.77
CA TYR A 494 5.43 -16.84 -10.76
C TYR A 494 4.20 -17.74 -10.67
N TYR A 495 3.04 -17.14 -10.40
CA TYR A 495 1.76 -17.84 -10.32
C TYR A 495 1.10 -17.77 -11.70
N ALA A 496 0.82 -18.94 -12.29
CA ALA A 496 0.29 -19.04 -13.63
C ALA A 496 -1.08 -19.71 -13.66
N LYS A 497 -1.92 -19.29 -14.60
CA LYS A 497 -3.16 -19.93 -14.99
C LYS A 497 -3.06 -20.29 -16.47
N GLY A 498 -2.94 -21.57 -16.79
CA GLY A 498 -2.49 -21.99 -18.11
C GLY A 498 -1.10 -21.42 -18.42
N GLU A 499 -0.97 -20.70 -19.53
CA GLU A 499 0.31 -20.05 -19.91
C GLU A 499 0.46 -18.61 -19.39
N THR A 500 -0.60 -18.03 -18.84
CA THR A 500 -0.62 -16.64 -18.39
C THR A 500 -0.12 -16.53 -16.96
N VAL A 501 0.90 -15.71 -16.72
CA VAL A 501 1.33 -15.35 -15.37
C VAL A 501 0.40 -14.26 -14.82
N VAL A 502 -0.37 -14.60 -13.78
CA VAL A 502 -1.38 -13.72 -13.17
C VAL A 502 -0.83 -12.91 -11.99
N ALA A 503 0.21 -13.44 -11.34
CA ALA A 503 0.88 -12.78 -10.23
C ALA A 503 2.34 -13.23 -10.10
N MET A 504 3.13 -12.46 -9.36
CA MET A 504 4.51 -12.80 -9.03
C MET A 504 4.82 -12.39 -7.59
N ALA A 505 5.55 -13.24 -6.85
CA ALA A 505 6.16 -12.93 -5.57
C ALA A 505 7.68 -13.12 -5.60
N SER A 506 8.44 -12.32 -4.85
CA SER A 506 9.90 -12.50 -4.76
C SER A 506 10.45 -12.11 -3.38
N MET A 507 11.60 -12.68 -3.04
CA MET A 507 12.47 -12.25 -1.94
C MET A 507 13.91 -12.17 -2.43
N GLY A 508 14.64 -11.13 -2.02
CA GLY A 508 16.07 -10.99 -2.31
C GLY A 508 16.42 -10.81 -3.80
N LYS A 509 15.43 -10.47 -4.64
CA LYS A 509 15.55 -10.38 -6.11
C LYS A 509 15.04 -9.05 -6.67
N ASP A 510 15.13 -7.96 -5.92
CA ASP A 510 14.82 -6.63 -6.46
C ASP A 510 15.74 -6.34 -7.69
N PRO A 511 15.24 -5.77 -8.81
CA PRO A 511 13.93 -5.13 -8.98
C PRO A 511 12.90 -5.99 -9.74
N VAL A 512 12.97 -7.33 -9.68
CA VAL A 512 12.11 -8.24 -10.47
C VAL A 512 10.62 -7.90 -10.38
N MET A 513 10.14 -7.46 -9.22
CA MET A 513 8.75 -7.01 -9.04
C MET A 513 8.39 -5.78 -9.88
N ALA A 514 9.23 -4.75 -9.88
CA ALA A 514 8.98 -3.57 -10.68
C ALA A 514 8.96 -3.91 -12.18
N GLN A 515 9.86 -4.79 -12.62
CA GLN A 515 9.93 -5.26 -14.01
C GLN A 515 8.64 -6.02 -14.40
N CYS A 516 8.24 -7.00 -13.59
CA CYS A 516 7.02 -7.77 -13.84
C CYS A 516 5.77 -6.90 -13.81
N ALA A 517 5.67 -5.96 -12.87
CA ALA A 517 4.52 -5.06 -12.77
C ALA A 517 4.32 -4.22 -14.04
N GLN A 518 5.40 -3.68 -14.61
CA GLN A 518 5.35 -2.95 -15.88
C GLN A 518 5.02 -3.87 -17.07
N MET A 519 5.64 -5.05 -17.16
CA MET A 519 5.33 -6.01 -18.22
C MET A 519 3.88 -6.48 -18.18
N MET A 520 3.30 -6.68 -16.99
CA MET A 520 1.88 -7.00 -16.83
C MET A 520 0.99 -5.85 -17.30
N GLN A 521 1.35 -4.60 -17.00
CA GLN A 521 0.62 -3.41 -17.45
C GLN A 521 0.63 -3.28 -18.99
N LEU A 522 1.74 -3.64 -19.63
CA LEU A 522 1.91 -3.61 -21.08
C LEU A 522 1.37 -4.87 -21.79
N ASN A 523 0.86 -5.85 -21.04
CA ASN A 523 0.48 -7.16 -21.56
C ASN A 523 1.62 -7.87 -22.32
N LYS A 524 2.83 -7.78 -21.77
CA LYS A 524 4.09 -8.34 -22.29
C LYS A 524 4.77 -9.32 -21.34
N MET A 525 4.08 -9.75 -20.28
CA MET A 525 4.61 -10.72 -19.34
C MET A 525 4.95 -12.04 -20.06
N PRO A 526 6.16 -12.60 -19.87
CA PRO A 526 6.51 -13.91 -20.44
C PRO A 526 5.52 -15.01 -20.03
N SER A 527 5.36 -15.98 -20.93
CA SER A 527 4.56 -17.16 -20.65
C SER A 527 5.19 -18.02 -19.56
N LYS A 528 4.35 -18.83 -18.90
CA LYS A 528 4.79 -19.85 -17.95
C LYS A 528 5.89 -20.76 -18.55
N SER A 529 5.72 -21.24 -19.78
CA SER A 529 6.70 -22.13 -20.42
C SER A 529 8.08 -21.49 -20.57
N GLN A 530 8.15 -20.23 -21.02
CA GLN A 530 9.41 -19.50 -21.12
C GLN A 530 10.11 -19.35 -19.76
N LEU A 531 9.35 -19.11 -18.70
CA LEU A 531 9.88 -19.01 -17.34
C LEU A 531 10.36 -20.38 -16.82
N LYS A 532 9.67 -21.47 -17.16
CA LYS A 532 10.14 -22.83 -16.83
C LYS A 532 11.46 -23.17 -17.51
N ASP A 533 11.66 -22.68 -18.73
CA ASP A 533 12.91 -22.83 -19.50
C ASP A 533 14.05 -21.94 -18.96
N GLY A 534 13.81 -21.19 -17.87
CA GLY A 534 14.83 -20.42 -17.17
C GLY A 534 14.99 -18.98 -17.66
N LEU A 535 14.03 -18.44 -18.43
CA LEU A 535 14.04 -17.03 -18.80
C LEU A 535 14.10 -16.15 -17.54
N ASP A 536 15.13 -15.30 -17.46
CA ASP A 536 15.20 -14.22 -16.49
C ASP A 536 14.47 -12.98 -17.06
N VAL A 537 13.42 -12.54 -16.38
CA VAL A 537 12.65 -11.36 -16.78
C VAL A 537 13.48 -10.07 -16.85
N LEU A 538 14.60 -9.99 -16.11
CA LEU A 538 15.49 -8.82 -16.16
C LEU A 538 16.35 -8.82 -17.44
N SER A 539 16.54 -9.97 -18.09
CA SER A 539 17.29 -10.07 -19.35
C SER A 539 16.54 -9.45 -20.54
N LEU A 540 15.24 -9.19 -20.40
CA LEU A 540 14.40 -8.58 -21.43
C LEU A 540 14.65 -7.07 -21.60
N GLY A 541 15.46 -6.47 -20.71
CA GLY A 541 15.72 -5.04 -20.72
C GLY A 541 14.51 -4.20 -20.29
N PRO A 542 14.54 -2.89 -20.55
CA PRO A 542 13.42 -1.99 -20.27
C PRO A 542 12.10 -2.47 -20.90
N PRO A 543 10.97 -2.46 -20.17
CA PRO A 543 9.67 -2.83 -20.73
C PRO A 543 9.28 -1.92 -21.92
N GLN A 544 8.89 -2.54 -23.04
CA GLN A 544 8.49 -1.91 -24.32
C GLN A 544 7.03 -2.19 -24.67
#